data_AF-A0A2H5UDE5-F1
#
_entry.id   AF-A0A2H5UDE5-F1
#
_cell.length_a   1.000
_cell.length_b   1.000
_cell.length_c   1.000
_cell.angle_alpha   90.00
_cell.angle_beta   90.00
_cell.angle_gamma   90.00
#
_symmetry.space_group_name_H-M   'P 1'
#
loop_
_entity.id
_entity.type
_entity.pdbx_description
1 polymer ?
#
loop_
_entity_poly.entity_id
_entity_poly.type
_entity_poly.pdbx_seq_one_letter_code
_entity_poly.pdbx_strand_id
1 'polypeptide(L)'
;MLDRLPVEIVERIVAKIPDTDLIAVSKVDRVWWQEVRQEAYKRWKDYATAIGNIYWEIQALGKWFEKGDIEWITFEDVNDSYKNWINCLTEDQLYIMEKMLRNGMVVDLQERETIEYALSKQRCGGDPWGLDWEWNEWTQQE
;
A
#
# COMPACT_ATOMS: atom_id res chain seq x y z
N MET A 1 7.95 -9.42 38.64
CA MET A 1 7.59 -9.95 37.31
C MET A 1 6.57 -8.99 36.73
N LEU A 2 6.85 -8.34 35.59
CA LEU A 2 5.74 -7.76 34.83
C LEU A 2 4.94 -8.93 34.29
N ASP A 3 3.66 -9.02 34.65
CA ASP A 3 2.76 -10.01 34.07
C ASP A 3 2.72 -9.78 32.55
N ARG A 4 3.12 -10.81 31.78
CA ARG A 4 3.06 -10.75 30.32
C ARG A 4 1.59 -10.75 29.92
N LEU A 5 1.19 -9.79 29.10
CA LEU A 5 -0.12 -9.79 28.48
C LEU A 5 -0.29 -11.07 27.63
N PRO A 6 -1.47 -11.70 27.63
CA PRO A 6 -1.84 -12.72 26.65
C PRO A 6 -1.61 -12.22 25.23
N VAL A 7 -1.19 -13.12 24.34
CA VAL A 7 -0.85 -12.78 22.94
C VAL A 7 -2.04 -12.16 22.21
N GLU A 8 -3.26 -12.61 22.49
CA GLU A 8 -4.50 -12.11 21.88
C GLU A 8 -4.80 -10.67 22.29
N ILE A 9 -4.33 -10.24 23.47
CA ILE A 9 -4.45 -8.86 23.91
C ILE A 9 -3.40 -7.99 23.19
N VAL A 10 -2.17 -8.50 23.03
CA VAL A 10 -1.11 -7.80 22.29
C VAL A 10 -1.52 -7.60 20.83
N GLU A 11 -2.03 -8.65 20.16
CA GLU A 11 -2.54 -8.59 18.78
C GLU A 11 -3.59 -7.48 18.62
N ARG A 12 -4.60 -7.44 19.51
CA ARG A 12 -5.66 -6.42 19.50
C ARG A 12 -5.15 -5.00 19.73
N ILE A 13 -4.10 -4.85 20.54
CA ILE A 13 -3.46 -3.55 20.76
C ILE A 13 -2.72 -3.15 19.48
N VAL A 14 -1.85 -4.01 18.97
CA VAL A 14 -1.04 -3.78 17.77
C VAL A 14 -1.90 -3.42 16.56
N ALA A 15 -3.02 -4.13 16.35
CA ALA A 15 -3.96 -3.85 15.28
C ALA A 15 -4.59 -2.44 15.32
N LYS A 16 -4.60 -1.78 16.49
CA LYS A 16 -5.17 -0.43 16.66
C LYS A 16 -4.12 0.68 16.60
N ILE A 17 -2.83 0.34 16.58
CA ILE A 17 -1.76 1.33 16.52
C ILE A 17 -1.65 1.83 15.08
N PRO A 18 -1.58 3.15 14.82
CA PRO A 18 -1.40 3.68 13.47
C PRO A 18 -0.03 3.29 12.90
N ASP A 19 0.10 3.27 11.57
CA ASP A 19 1.35 2.89 10.89
C ASP A 19 2.56 3.66 11.40
N THR A 20 2.37 4.96 11.65
CA THR A 20 3.40 5.87 12.16
C THR A 20 4.08 5.36 13.43
N ASP A 21 3.31 4.71 14.31
CA ASP A 21 3.75 4.28 15.65
C ASP A 21 3.96 2.77 15.76
N LEU A 22 3.46 2.00 14.79
CA LEU A 22 3.42 0.53 14.79
C LEU A 22 4.79 -0.09 15.11
N ILE A 23 5.85 0.48 14.55
CA ILE A 23 7.20 -0.07 14.64
C ILE A 23 7.85 0.25 15.99
N ALA A 24 7.46 1.35 16.63
CA ALA A 24 8.03 1.74 17.92
C ALA A 24 7.73 0.69 19.00
N VAL A 25 6.55 0.09 18.96
CA VAL A 25 6.14 -0.93 19.94
C VAL A 25 6.83 -2.29 19.75
N SER A 26 7.49 -2.53 18.60
CA SER A 26 8.27 -3.75 18.38
C SER A 26 9.48 -3.91 19.32
N LYS A 27 9.86 -2.84 20.02
CA LYS A 27 11.03 -2.80 20.91
C LYS A 27 10.76 -3.30 22.33
N VAL A 28 9.52 -3.64 22.65
CA VAL A 28 9.11 -4.05 24.02
C VAL A 28 9.70 -5.42 24.38
N ASP A 29 9.34 -6.45 23.64
CA ASP A 29 9.90 -7.79 23.77
C ASP A 29 9.68 -8.61 22.47
N ARG A 30 10.07 -9.89 22.50
CA ARG A 30 9.94 -10.80 21.36
C ARG A 30 8.49 -11.01 20.90
N VAL A 31 7.52 -11.03 21.82
CA VAL A 31 6.10 -11.20 21.49
C VAL A 31 5.64 -9.97 20.72
N TRP A 32 5.90 -8.78 21.25
CA TRP A 32 5.55 -7.53 20.56
C TRP A 32 6.24 -7.40 19.20
N TRP A 33 7.51 -7.78 19.08
CA TRP A 33 8.20 -7.78 17.80
C TRP A 33 7.52 -8.70 16.77
N GLN A 34 7.11 -9.90 17.20
CA GLN A 34 6.45 -10.87 16.33
C GLN A 34 5.06 -10.39 15.90
N GLU A 35 4.26 -9.87 16.83
CA GLU A 35 2.91 -9.37 16.54
C GLU A 35 2.97 -8.13 15.63
N VAL A 36 3.89 -7.19 15.89
CA VAL A 36 4.11 -6.03 15.02
C VAL A 36 4.53 -6.45 13.62
N ARG A 37 5.42 -7.44 13.51
CA ARG A 37 5.82 -7.98 12.21
C ARG A 37 4.61 -8.53 11.48
N GLN A 38 3.78 -9.37 12.12
CA GLN A 38 2.60 -9.95 11.50
C GLN A 38 1.61 -8.87 11.03
N GLU A 39 1.32 -7.88 11.87
CA GLU A 39 0.43 -6.78 11.52
C GLU A 39 0.98 -5.92 10.38
N ALA A 40 2.29 -5.63 10.36
CA ALA A 40 2.92 -4.88 9.28
C ALA A 40 2.80 -5.62 7.93
N TYR A 41 3.02 -6.94 7.90
CA TYR A 41 2.81 -7.75 6.70
C TYR A 41 1.35 -7.78 6.26
N LYS A 42 0.41 -7.83 7.22
CA LYS A 42 -1.02 -7.79 6.93
C LYS A 42 -1.39 -6.47 6.26
N ARG A 43 -1.01 -5.33 6.85
CA ARG A 43 -1.28 -4.00 6.29
C ARG A 43 -0.62 -3.81 4.92
N TRP A 44 0.63 -4.25 4.75
CA TRP A 44 1.29 -4.23 3.45
C TRP A 44 0.45 -4.93 2.36
N LYS A 45 -0.13 -6.10 2.66
CA LYS A 45 -1.01 -6.86 1.75
C LYS A 45 -2.38 -6.20 1.57
N ASP A 46 -2.95 -5.63 2.63
CA ASP A 46 -4.23 -4.93 2.58
C ASP A 46 -4.11 -3.70 1.65
N TYR A 47 -3.02 -2.94 1.76
CA TYR A 47 -2.71 -1.84 0.84
C TYR A 47 -2.53 -2.30 -0.60
N ALA A 48 -1.77 -3.37 -0.83
CA ALA A 48 -1.60 -3.94 -2.18
C ALA A 48 -2.96 -4.30 -2.80
N THR A 49 -3.84 -4.89 -2.00
CA THR A 49 -5.18 -5.31 -2.40
C THR A 49 -6.06 -4.09 -2.72
N ALA A 50 -6.03 -3.05 -1.87
CA ALA A 50 -6.79 -1.83 -2.08
C ALA A 50 -6.36 -1.10 -3.37
N ILE A 51 -5.06 -0.97 -3.59
CA ILE A 51 -4.50 -0.38 -4.82
C ILE A 51 -4.97 -1.16 -6.06
N GLY A 52 -4.87 -2.49 -6.02
CA GLY A 52 -5.32 -3.35 -7.12
C GLY A 52 -6.83 -3.23 -7.41
N ASN A 53 -7.67 -3.14 -6.37
CA ASN A 53 -9.11 -2.95 -6.55
C ASN A 53 -9.43 -1.61 -7.21
N ILE A 54 -8.81 -0.52 -6.76
CA ILE A 54 -9.03 0.81 -7.34
C ILE A 54 -8.54 0.85 -8.80
N TYR A 55 -7.42 0.20 -9.11
CA TYR A 55 -6.96 0.06 -10.49
C TYR A 55 -8.02 -0.59 -11.38
N TRP A 56 -8.65 -1.68 -10.91
CA TRP A 56 -9.74 -2.32 -11.65
C TRP A 56 -10.97 -1.42 -11.81
N GLU A 57 -11.28 -0.58 -10.83
CA GLU A 57 -12.37 0.41 -10.92
C GLU A 57 -12.07 1.48 -11.98
N ILE A 58 -10.84 2.00 -12.04
CA ILE A 58 -10.40 2.93 -13.09
C ILE A 58 -10.52 2.27 -14.47
N GLN A 59 -10.05 1.03 -14.61
CA GLN A 59 -10.14 0.27 -15.86
C GLN A 59 -11.59 0.02 -16.28
N ALA A 60 -12.48 -0.25 -15.32
CA ALA A 60 -13.89 -0.35 -15.60
C ALA A 60 -14.41 1.00 -16.10
N LEU A 61 -14.20 2.08 -15.34
CA LEU A 61 -14.65 3.43 -15.66
C LEU A 61 -14.25 3.86 -17.08
N GLY A 62 -13.02 3.58 -17.50
CA GLY A 62 -12.55 3.83 -18.87
C GLY A 62 -13.42 3.15 -19.94
N LYS A 63 -13.84 1.90 -19.72
CA LYS A 63 -14.75 1.19 -20.63
C LYS A 63 -16.15 1.78 -20.70
N TRP A 64 -16.65 2.39 -19.63
CA TRP A 64 -17.94 3.10 -19.65
C TRP A 64 -17.82 4.40 -20.45
N PHE A 65 -16.71 5.12 -20.29
CA PHE A 65 -16.42 6.32 -21.07
C PHE A 65 -16.29 6.00 -22.57
N GLU A 66 -15.52 4.97 -22.95
CA GLU A 66 -15.37 4.54 -24.36
C GLU A 66 -16.69 4.18 -25.04
N LYS A 67 -17.67 3.68 -24.27
CA LYS A 67 -19.01 3.36 -24.78
C LYS A 67 -19.92 4.59 -24.90
N GLY A 68 -19.52 5.73 -24.34
CA GLY A 68 -20.33 6.93 -24.23
C GLY A 68 -21.40 6.84 -23.12
N ASP A 69 -21.26 5.91 -22.18
CA ASP A 69 -22.20 5.75 -21.06
C ASP A 69 -22.03 6.85 -20.00
N ILE A 70 -20.87 7.53 -19.98
CA ILE A 70 -20.54 8.64 -19.09
C ILE A 70 -19.85 9.77 -19.85
N GLU A 71 -20.07 11.02 -19.42
CA GLU A 71 -19.44 12.21 -20.01
C GLU A 71 -17.97 12.36 -19.57
N TRP A 72 -17.15 13.01 -20.40
CA TRP A 72 -15.73 13.25 -20.12
C TRP A 72 -15.49 13.92 -18.76
N ILE A 73 -16.25 14.98 -18.43
CA ILE A 73 -16.06 15.72 -17.16
C ILE A 73 -16.31 14.80 -15.96
N THR A 74 -17.34 13.95 -16.04
CA THR A 74 -17.64 12.99 -14.97
C THR A 74 -16.56 11.90 -14.86
N PHE A 75 -16.03 11.45 -16.00
CA PHE A 75 -14.93 10.49 -16.04
C PHE A 75 -13.65 11.07 -15.42
N GLU A 76 -13.26 12.27 -15.84
CA GLU A 76 -12.02 12.94 -15.43
C GLU A 76 -12.00 13.20 -13.92
N ASP A 77 -13.05 13.79 -13.36
CA ASP A 77 -13.14 14.09 -11.92
C ASP A 77 -13.05 12.83 -11.03
N VAL A 78 -13.73 11.75 -11.44
CA VAL A 78 -13.73 10.48 -10.71
C VAL A 78 -12.37 9.77 -10.85
N ASN A 79 -11.81 9.77 -12.06
CA ASN A 79 -10.50 9.18 -12.32
C ASN A 79 -9.39 9.87 -11.51
N ASP A 80 -9.39 11.20 -11.44
CA ASP A 80 -8.42 11.96 -10.65
C ASP A 80 -8.57 11.70 -9.14
N SER A 81 -9.81 11.54 -8.66
CA SER A 81 -10.07 11.13 -7.28
C SER A 81 -9.46 9.76 -6.97
N TYR A 82 -9.61 8.77 -7.88
CA TYR A 82 -9.02 7.45 -7.72
C TYR A 82 -7.50 7.45 -7.78
N LYS A 83 -6.90 8.22 -8.70
CA LYS A 83 -5.44 8.40 -8.77
C LYS A 83 -4.89 8.97 -7.47
N ASN A 84 -5.55 9.98 -6.90
CA ASN A 84 -5.17 10.55 -5.61
C ASN A 84 -5.25 9.50 -4.47
N TRP A 85 -6.28 8.65 -4.46
CA TRP A 85 -6.37 7.56 -3.48
C TRP A 85 -5.27 6.53 -3.63
N ILE A 86 -4.96 6.11 -4.86
CA ILE A 86 -3.85 5.19 -5.12
C ILE A 86 -2.52 5.79 -4.65
N ASN A 87 -2.29 7.09 -4.88
CA ASN A 87 -1.08 7.76 -4.41
C ASN A 87 -0.97 7.70 -2.89
N CYS A 88 -2.03 8.04 -2.15
CA CYS A 88 -2.03 7.96 -0.68
C CYS A 88 -1.79 6.52 -0.18
N LEU A 89 -2.48 5.52 -0.75
CA LEU A 89 -2.30 4.12 -0.37
C LEU A 89 -0.88 3.61 -0.69
N THR A 90 -0.31 4.06 -1.81
CA THR A 90 1.06 3.75 -2.22
C THR A 90 2.07 4.33 -1.24
N GLU A 91 1.88 5.56 -0.78
CA GLU A 91 2.73 6.19 0.23
C GLU A 91 2.70 5.41 1.56
N ASP A 92 1.50 5.06 2.05
CA ASP A 92 1.34 4.25 3.27
C ASP A 92 1.99 2.87 3.12
N GLN A 93 1.77 2.21 1.98
CA GLN A 93 2.34 0.90 1.69
C GLN A 93 3.88 0.94 1.71
N LEU A 94 4.47 1.93 1.03
CA LEU A 94 5.92 2.10 0.96
C LEU A 94 6.51 2.50 2.31
N TYR A 95 5.78 3.29 3.11
CA TYR A 95 6.16 3.61 4.47
C TYR A 95 6.31 2.33 5.31
N ILE A 96 5.30 1.44 5.31
CA ILE A 96 5.37 0.17 6.04
C ILE A 96 6.55 -0.66 5.56
N MET A 97 6.70 -0.83 4.23
CA MET A 97 7.77 -1.60 3.63
C MET A 97 9.15 -1.08 4.04
N GLU A 98 9.36 0.25 4.03
CA GLU A 98 10.61 0.85 4.47
C GLU A 98 10.89 0.56 5.95
N LYS A 99 9.88 0.69 6.82
CA LYS A 99 10.09 0.42 8.23
C LYS A 99 10.37 -1.04 8.51
N MET A 100 9.67 -1.95 7.85
CA MET A 100 9.94 -3.39 7.96
C MET A 100 11.38 -3.70 7.56
N LEU A 101 11.85 -3.16 6.43
CA LEU A 101 13.21 -3.35 5.94
C LEU A 101 14.25 -2.81 6.93
N ARG A 102 14.10 -1.56 7.37
CA ARG A 102 15.05 -0.89 8.28
C ARG A 102 15.13 -1.54 9.66
N ASN A 103 14.09 -2.24 10.09
CA ASN A 103 14.03 -2.87 11.42
C ASN A 103 14.26 -4.40 11.36
N GLY A 104 14.76 -4.92 10.24
CA GLY A 104 15.12 -6.34 10.10
C GLY A 104 13.91 -7.28 10.20
N MET A 105 12.71 -6.79 9.84
CA MET A 105 11.47 -7.57 9.86
C MET A 105 11.26 -8.35 8.55
N VAL A 106 12.03 -8.05 7.49
CA VAL A 106 12.01 -8.79 6.23
C VAL A 106 13.08 -9.86 6.27
N VAL A 107 12.67 -11.13 6.21
CA VAL A 107 13.56 -12.28 6.38
C VAL A 107 13.79 -13.00 5.05
N ASP A 108 12.77 -13.01 4.19
CA ASP A 108 12.84 -13.63 2.89
C ASP A 108 13.58 -12.73 1.87
N LEU A 109 14.44 -13.35 1.05
CA LEU A 109 15.26 -12.63 0.07
C LEU A 109 14.41 -12.01 -1.04
N GLN A 110 13.40 -12.72 -1.53
CA GLN A 110 12.52 -12.26 -2.59
C GLN A 110 11.64 -11.10 -2.10
N GLU A 111 11.12 -11.19 -0.86
CA GLU A 111 10.38 -10.07 -0.24
C GLU A 111 11.27 -8.83 -0.11
N ARG A 112 12.52 -9.03 0.29
CA ARG A 112 13.50 -7.95 0.43
C ARG A 112 13.80 -7.28 -0.91
N GLU A 113 14.07 -8.06 -1.95
CA GLU A 113 14.31 -7.54 -3.30
C GLU A 113 13.10 -6.75 -3.82
N THR A 114 11.89 -7.27 -3.60
CA THR A 114 10.64 -6.60 -3.96
C THR A 114 10.51 -5.23 -3.27
N ILE A 115 10.78 -5.18 -1.96
CA ILE A 115 10.71 -3.95 -1.17
C ILE A 115 11.79 -2.96 -1.61
N GLU A 116 13.03 -3.41 -1.76
CA GLU A 116 14.15 -2.57 -2.17
C GLU A 116 13.92 -1.98 -3.58
N TYR A 117 13.37 -2.76 -4.49
CA TYR A 117 12.97 -2.30 -5.82
C TYR A 117 11.91 -1.20 -5.76
N ALA A 118 10.80 -1.44 -5.05
CA ALA A 118 9.70 -0.47 -4.97
C ALA A 118 10.15 0.86 -4.33
N LEU A 119 10.92 0.80 -3.24
CA LEU A 119 11.49 1.99 -2.59
C LEU A 119 12.48 2.73 -3.50
N SER A 120 13.26 2.00 -4.29
CA SER A 120 14.17 2.59 -5.29
C SER A 120 13.40 3.34 -6.37
N LYS A 121 12.33 2.73 -6.91
CA LYS A 121 11.47 3.36 -7.92
C LYS A 121 10.83 4.65 -7.43
N GLN A 122 10.25 4.64 -6.23
CA GLN A 122 9.66 5.84 -5.62
C GLN A 122 10.68 6.98 -5.49
N ARG A 123 11.92 6.69 -5.06
CA ARG A 123 12.98 7.70 -4.92
C ARG A 123 13.40 8.33 -6.24
N CYS A 124 13.27 7.61 -7.35
CA CYS A 124 13.55 8.12 -8.69
C CYS A 124 12.31 8.74 -9.36
N GLY A 125 11.20 8.91 -8.62
CA GLY A 125 9.95 9.45 -9.16
C GLY A 125 9.23 8.53 -10.14
N GLY A 126 9.62 7.25 -10.20
CA GLY A 126 8.95 6.24 -11.03
C GLY A 126 7.85 5.52 -10.26
N ASP A 127 6.94 4.89 -11.00
CA ASP A 127 5.89 4.06 -10.41
C ASP A 127 6.50 2.79 -9.76
N PRO A 128 6.32 2.60 -8.44
CA PRO A 128 6.81 1.41 -7.74
C PRO A 128 6.14 0.12 -8.20
N TRP A 129 4.94 0.21 -8.77
CA TRP A 129 4.13 -0.95 -9.12
C TRP A 129 4.26 -1.38 -10.58
N GLY A 130 4.89 -0.54 -11.42
CA GLY A 130 5.02 -0.79 -12.86
C GLY A 130 3.67 -0.93 -13.55
N LEU A 131 2.64 -0.33 -12.97
CA LEU A 131 1.30 -0.22 -13.52
C LEU A 131 1.29 0.95 -14.50
N ASP A 132 0.77 0.68 -15.69
CA ASP A 132 0.63 1.69 -16.74
C ASP A 132 -0.54 2.60 -16.40
N TRP A 133 -0.31 3.55 -15.50
CA TRP A 133 -1.29 4.56 -15.09
C TRP A 133 -1.45 5.68 -16.12
N GLU A 134 -0.49 5.80 -17.03
CA GLU A 134 -0.58 6.65 -18.20
C GLU A 134 -1.60 6.00 -19.14
N TRP A 135 -2.87 6.33 -18.93
CA TRP A 135 -3.80 6.36 -20.05
C TRP A 135 -3.14 7.26 -21.09
N ASN A 136 -2.56 6.64 -22.13
CA ASN A 136 -1.94 7.34 -23.24
C ASN A 136 -2.80 8.56 -23.55
N GLU A 137 -2.20 9.76 -23.55
CA GLU A 137 -2.81 11.02 -24.01
C GLU A 137 -3.26 10.97 -25.50
N TRP A 138 -3.48 9.77 -26.06
CA TRP A 138 -3.64 9.42 -27.45
C TRP A 138 -4.80 8.44 -27.65
N THR A 139 -6.02 8.92 -27.43
CA THR A 139 -7.19 8.52 -28.24
C THR A 139 -7.99 9.75 -28.69
N GLN A 140 -7.31 10.89 -28.92
CA GLN A 140 -7.77 11.84 -29.93
C GLN A 140 -7.31 11.35 -31.30
N GLN A 141 -7.97 10.31 -31.82
CA GLN A 141 -8.01 10.11 -33.27
C GLN A 141 -9.21 10.91 -33.78
N GLU A 142 -8.91 12.05 -34.41
CA GLU A 142 -9.81 12.68 -35.38
C GLU A 142 -10.14 11.72 -36.53
#